data_AF-A0A818RV00-F1
#
_entry.id   AF-A0A818RV00-F1
#
_cell.length_a   1.000
_cell.length_b   1.000
_cell.length_c   1.000
_cell.angle_alpha   90.00
_cell.angle_beta   90.00
_cell.angle_gamma   90.00
#
_symmetry.space_group_name_H-M   'P 1'
#
loop_
_entity.id
_entity.type
_entity.pdbx_description
1 polymer ?
#
loop_
_entity_poly.entity_id
_entity_poly.type
_entity_poly.pdbx_seq_one_letter_code
_entity_poly.pdbx_strand_id
1 'polypeptide(L)'
;MGWDKHYGYQLYQSDPSGNYGGWKATCVGHNSQTAISILKQEYKIGETQLNDALRLAIRVFSKTLDTTKLTPEKIEIAVLQHDDKTNQTTIRMLKDDELTTLIKQYEDEQSKLEADRQKQQQQQTTSTVEKDKK
;
A
#
# COMPACT_ATOMS: atom_id res chain seq x y z
N MET A 1 -8.65 13.96 -2.24
CA MET A 1 -9.63 12.91 -1.86
C MET A 1 -10.83 13.58 -1.20
N GLY A 2 -12.02 13.00 -1.35
CA GLY A 2 -13.26 13.56 -0.80
C GLY A 2 -14.36 12.53 -0.72
N TRP A 3 -15.46 12.88 -0.05
CA TRP A 3 -16.70 12.12 -0.07
C TRP A 3 -17.87 13.07 -0.33
N ASP A 4 -18.80 12.67 -1.18
CA ASP A 4 -20.09 13.34 -1.34
C ASP A 4 -21.24 12.33 -1.53
N LYS A 5 -22.47 12.83 -1.43
CA LYS A 5 -23.69 12.02 -1.54
C LYS A 5 -24.00 11.50 -2.96
N HIS A 6 -23.34 12.03 -3.99
CA HIS A 6 -23.63 11.69 -5.38
C HIS A 6 -22.78 10.50 -5.85
N TYR A 7 -21.51 10.47 -5.47
CA TYR A 7 -20.54 9.50 -5.95
C TYR A 7 -19.75 8.80 -4.83
N GLY A 8 -19.99 9.16 -3.57
CA GLY A 8 -19.28 8.61 -2.42
C GLY A 8 -17.81 9.03 -2.41
N TYR A 9 -16.92 8.11 -2.02
CA TYR A 9 -15.48 8.35 -1.95
C TYR A 9 -14.85 8.55 -3.34
N GLN A 10 -14.12 9.66 -3.48
CA GLN A 10 -13.50 10.06 -4.73
C GLN A 10 -12.06 10.50 -4.53
N LEU A 11 -11.23 10.18 -5.52
CA LEU A 11 -9.84 10.62 -5.62
C LEU A 11 -9.63 11.24 -7.00
N TYR A 12 -9.15 12.48 -7.01
CA TYR A 12 -8.82 13.20 -8.23
C TYR A 12 -7.36 13.62 -8.19
N GLN A 13 -6.74 13.62 -9.36
CA GLN A 13 -5.43 14.17 -9.59
C GLN A 13 -5.55 15.22 -10.70
N SER A 14 -4.96 16.38 -10.49
CA SER A 14 -4.81 17.42 -11.49
C SER A 14 -3.34 17.57 -11.88
N ASP A 15 -3.10 18.08 -13.08
CA ASP A 15 -1.76 18.49 -13.54
C ASP A 15 -1.70 20.02 -13.77
N PRO A 16 -0.49 20.60 -13.90
CA PRO A 16 -0.33 22.04 -14.12
C PRO A 16 -0.95 22.58 -15.43
N SER A 17 -1.34 21.71 -16.37
CA SER A 17 -2.01 22.12 -17.61
C SER A 17 -3.50 22.40 -17.43
N GLY A 18 -4.03 22.12 -16.23
CA GLY A 18 -5.45 22.28 -15.90
C GLY A 18 -6.30 21.04 -16.19
N ASN A 19 -5.69 19.95 -16.65
CA ASN A 19 -6.38 18.67 -16.78
C ASN A 19 -6.51 18.00 -15.42
N TYR A 20 -7.64 17.34 -15.18
CA TYR A 20 -7.88 16.53 -14.00
C TYR A 20 -8.59 15.23 -14.37
N GLY A 21 -8.32 14.18 -13.58
CA GLY A 21 -8.91 12.87 -13.79
C GLY A 21 -9.21 12.17 -12.47
N GLY A 22 -10.25 11.35 -12.46
CA GLY A 22 -10.62 10.51 -11.33
C GLY A 22 -9.81 9.21 -11.32
N TRP A 23 -9.38 8.78 -10.13
CA TRP A 23 -8.54 7.60 -9.94
C TRP A 23 -9.09 6.72 -8.82
N LYS A 24 -8.82 5.41 -8.89
CA LYS A 24 -9.06 4.49 -7.77
C LYS A 24 -7.85 4.39 -6.84
N ALA A 25 -6.66 4.46 -7.42
CA ALA A 25 -5.39 4.68 -6.73
C ALA A 25 -4.44 5.37 -7.71
N THR A 26 -3.63 6.30 -7.24
CA THR A 26 -2.62 7.00 -8.07
C THR A 26 -1.45 7.45 -7.20
N CYS A 27 -0.35 7.82 -7.83
CA CYS A 27 0.83 8.38 -7.19
C CYS A 27 1.41 9.50 -8.07
N VAL A 28 1.93 10.54 -7.43
CA VAL A 28 2.60 11.68 -8.07
C VAL A 28 3.96 11.90 -7.43
N GLY A 29 4.84 12.62 -8.12
CA GLY A 29 6.18 12.93 -7.62
C GLY A 29 7.22 11.86 -7.96
N HIS A 30 8.25 11.79 -7.12
CA HIS A 30 9.41 10.93 -7.33
C HIS A 30 9.02 9.43 -7.33
N ASN A 31 9.60 8.66 -8.24
CA ASN A 31 9.34 7.22 -8.41
C ASN A 31 7.86 6.82 -8.60
N SER A 32 7.02 7.74 -9.07
CA SER A 32 5.58 7.51 -9.30
C SER A 32 5.29 6.38 -10.28
N GLN A 33 6.13 6.14 -11.28
CA GLN A 33 5.97 5.03 -12.23
C GLN A 33 6.06 3.65 -11.52
N THR A 34 7.00 3.51 -10.58
CA THR A 34 7.16 2.31 -9.76
C THR A 34 5.97 2.15 -8.82
N ALA A 35 5.57 3.22 -8.14
CA ALA A 35 4.39 3.21 -7.27
C ALA A 35 3.13 2.77 -8.03
N ILE A 36 2.87 3.37 -9.20
CA ILE A 36 1.71 3.03 -10.04
C ILE A 36 1.76 1.56 -10.49
N SER A 37 2.95 1.03 -10.79
CA SER A 37 3.10 -0.38 -11.16
C SER A 37 2.70 -1.33 -10.01
N ILE A 38 3.12 -1.02 -8.78
CA ILE A 38 2.74 -1.77 -7.58
C ILE A 38 1.22 -1.66 -7.35
N LEU A 39 0.68 -0.44 -7.42
CA LEU A 39 -0.75 -0.20 -7.25
C LEU A 39 -1.59 -0.99 -8.25
N LYS A 40 -1.19 -1.06 -9.53
CA LYS A 40 -1.89 -1.84 -10.57
C LYS A 40 -1.92 -3.34 -10.28
N GLN A 41 -0.87 -3.89 -9.67
CA GLN A 41 -0.77 -5.31 -9.36
C GLN A 41 -1.60 -5.67 -8.12
N GLU A 42 -1.53 -4.83 -7.09
CA GLU A 42 -2.00 -5.18 -5.76
C GLU A 42 -3.35 -4.60 -5.38
N TYR A 43 -3.71 -3.42 -5.89
CA TYR A 43 -5.00 -2.80 -5.57
C TYR A 43 -6.15 -3.58 -6.22
N LYS A 44 -7.14 -4.01 -5.41
CA LYS A 44 -8.29 -4.78 -5.86
C LYS A 44 -9.56 -3.94 -5.77
N ILE A 45 -10.12 -3.61 -6.93
CA ILE A 45 -11.30 -2.75 -7.04
C ILE A 45 -12.49 -3.41 -6.36
N GLY A 46 -13.07 -2.74 -5.37
CA GLY A 46 -14.25 -3.22 -4.64
C GLY A 46 -13.95 -4.16 -3.46
N GLU A 47 -12.72 -4.65 -3.34
CA GLU A 47 -12.30 -5.57 -2.28
C GLU A 47 -11.41 -4.90 -1.24
N THR A 48 -10.57 -3.95 -1.66
CA THR A 48 -9.61 -3.26 -0.78
C THR A 48 -10.33 -2.45 0.28
N GLN A 49 -10.22 -2.88 1.54
CA GLN A 49 -10.70 -2.14 2.71
C GLN A 49 -9.66 -1.14 3.20
N LEU A 50 -10.02 -0.30 4.17
CA LEU A 50 -9.13 0.73 4.71
C LEU A 50 -7.79 0.15 5.21
N ASN A 51 -7.83 -0.94 5.98
CA ASN A 51 -6.60 -1.55 6.52
C ASN A 51 -5.72 -2.13 5.41
N ASP A 52 -6.31 -2.69 4.35
CA ASP A 52 -5.58 -3.20 3.20
C ASP A 52 -4.93 -2.06 2.42
N ALA A 53 -5.65 -0.95 2.24
CA ALA A 53 -5.13 0.26 1.60
C ALA A 53 -3.97 0.86 2.38
N LEU A 54 -4.04 0.90 3.72
CA LEU A 54 -2.95 1.36 4.58
C LEU A 54 -1.71 0.48 4.43
N ARG A 55 -1.87 -0.86 4.45
CA ARG A 55 -0.76 -1.80 4.24
C ARG A 55 -0.14 -1.65 2.85
N LEU A 56 -0.97 -1.50 1.82
CA LEU A 56 -0.51 -1.27 0.46
C LEU A 56 0.25 0.06 0.34
N ALA A 57 -0.20 1.12 1.00
CA ALA A 57 0.50 2.40 1.02
C ALA A 57 1.91 2.26 1.63
N ILE A 58 2.04 1.58 2.77
CA ILE A 58 3.34 1.30 3.40
C ILE A 58 4.27 0.50 2.47
N ARG A 59 3.72 -0.51 1.78
CA ARG A 59 4.48 -1.29 0.78
C ARG A 59 4.94 -0.44 -0.40
N VAL A 60 4.10 0.46 -0.90
CA VAL A 60 4.49 1.38 -1.97
C VAL A 60 5.63 2.26 -1.48
N PHE A 61 5.49 2.89 -0.31
CA PHE A 61 6.54 3.75 0.26
C PHE A 61 7.86 3.02 0.47
N SER A 62 7.85 1.78 0.98
CA SER A 62 9.07 1.01 1.19
C SER A 62 9.83 0.68 -0.09
N LYS A 63 9.16 0.70 -1.25
CA LYS A 63 9.76 0.42 -2.56
C LYS A 63 10.11 1.68 -3.34
N THR A 64 9.51 2.82 -3.01
CA THR A 64 9.69 4.06 -3.79
C THR A 64 10.45 5.15 -3.07
N LEU A 65 10.58 5.08 -1.74
CA LEU A 65 11.44 5.98 -0.98
C LEU A 65 12.88 5.47 -1.01
N ASP A 66 13.83 6.37 -1.29
CA ASP A 66 15.27 6.10 -1.32
C ASP A 66 15.86 5.96 0.10
N THR A 67 15.15 5.30 1.00
CA THR A 67 15.54 5.10 2.40
C THR A 67 15.66 3.62 2.68
N THR A 68 16.73 3.18 3.34
CA THR A 68 16.92 1.78 3.72
C THR A 68 15.94 1.30 4.79
N LYS A 69 15.37 2.22 5.57
CA LYS A 69 14.34 1.96 6.57
C LYS A 69 13.26 3.03 6.51
N LEU A 70 12.02 2.58 6.54
CA LEU A 70 10.86 3.45 6.63
C LEU A 70 10.67 3.86 8.10
N THR A 71 10.57 5.15 8.38
CA THR A 71 10.32 5.65 9.74
C THR A 71 9.11 6.59 9.74
N PRO A 72 8.38 6.72 10.86
CA PRO A 72 7.19 7.58 10.95
C PRO A 72 7.47 9.04 10.58
N GLU A 73 8.67 9.55 10.82
CA GLU A 73 9.04 10.94 10.54
C GLU A 73 9.24 11.23 9.04
N LYS A 74 9.28 10.17 8.21
CA LYS A 74 9.49 10.28 6.75
C LYS A 74 8.20 10.23 5.95
N ILE A 75 7.11 9.82 6.57
CA ILE A 75 5.82 9.65 5.90
C ILE A 75 4.71 10.27 6.73
N GLU A 76 3.75 10.87 6.04
CA GLU A 76 2.50 11.31 6.64
C GLU A 76 1.35 10.62 5.92
N ILE A 77 0.39 10.11 6.68
CA ILE A 77 -0.80 9.46 6.13
C ILE A 77 -2.03 10.15 6.68
N ALA A 78 -2.86 10.68 5.77
CA ALA A 78 -4.18 11.19 6.06
C ALA A 78 -5.24 10.15 5.65
N VAL A 79 -6.24 9.95 6.50
CA VAL A 79 -7.39 9.08 6.21
C VAL A 79 -8.66 9.92 6.28
N LEU A 80 -9.47 9.83 5.24
CA LEU A 80 -10.80 10.42 5.17
C LEU A 80 -11.83 9.31 5.34
N GLN A 81 -12.74 9.46 6.30
CA GLN A 81 -13.85 8.54 6.55
C GLN A 81 -15.16 9.32 6.65
N HIS A 82 -16.22 8.74 6.13
CA HIS A 82 -17.59 9.19 6.29
C HIS A 82 -18.32 8.21 7.20
N ASP A 83 -19.01 8.74 8.20
CA ASP A 83 -19.89 7.98 9.07
C ASP A 83 -21.34 8.20 8.66
N ASP A 84 -21.97 7.16 8.11
CA ASP A 84 -23.36 7.19 7.63
C ASP A 84 -24.37 7.48 8.75
N LYS A 85 -24.03 7.18 10.01
CA LYS A 85 -24.94 7.40 11.16
C LYS A 85 -25.00 8.86 11.57
N THR A 86 -23.83 9.51 11.59
CA THR A 86 -23.70 10.93 11.96
C THR A 86 -23.74 11.85 10.74
N ASN A 87 -23.72 11.27 9.53
CA ASN A 87 -23.62 11.97 8.25
C ASN A 87 -22.43 12.95 8.23
N GLN A 88 -21.34 12.59 8.89
CA GLN A 88 -20.16 13.44 9.06
C GLN A 88 -18.94 12.83 8.36
N THR A 89 -18.28 13.64 7.54
CA THR A 89 -17.00 13.31 6.93
C THR A 89 -15.88 13.89 7.77
N THR A 90 -14.95 13.05 8.19
CA THR A 90 -13.79 13.43 9.00
C THR A 90 -12.50 13.09 8.25
N ILE A 91 -11.48 13.92 8.46
CA ILE A 91 -10.13 13.67 7.99
C ILE A 91 -9.24 13.64 9.21
N ARG A 92 -8.45 12.58 9.37
CA ARG A 92 -7.48 12.45 10.45
C ARG A 92 -6.10 12.12 9.89
N MET A 93 -5.08 12.72 10.50
CA MET A 93 -3.71 12.27 10.32
C MET A 93 -3.48 11.06 11.23
N LEU A 94 -2.79 10.04 10.73
CA LEU A 94 -2.31 8.95 11.57
C LEU A 94 -1.23 9.49 12.51
N LYS A 95 -1.26 9.04 13.77
CA LYS A 95 -0.21 9.36 14.74
C LYS A 95 1.02 8.48 14.52
N ASP A 96 2.16 8.94 15.01
CA ASP A 96 3.44 8.21 14.92
C ASP A 96 3.36 6.79 15.50
N ASP A 97 2.61 6.60 16.58
CA ASP A 97 2.40 5.26 17.18
C ASP A 97 1.65 4.31 16.24
N GLU A 98 0.63 4.82 15.52
CA GLU A 98 -0.13 4.05 14.53
C GLU A 98 0.76 3.72 13.32
N LEU A 99 1.52 4.70 12.83
CA LEU A 99 2.46 4.51 11.72
C LEU A 99 3.55 3.50 12.08
N THR A 100 4.14 3.60 13.28
CA THR A 100 5.14 2.67 13.78
C THR A 100 4.60 1.24 13.79
N THR A 101 3.35 1.08 14.23
CA THR A 101 2.68 -0.23 14.24
C THR A 101 2.50 -0.78 12.81
N LEU A 102 2.06 0.04 11.86
CA LEU A 102 1.87 -0.36 10.46
C LEU A 102 3.18 -0.71 9.77
N ILE A 103 4.24 0.08 9.99
CA ILE A 103 5.58 -0.18 9.46
C ILE A 103 6.09 -1.52 9.99
N LYS A 104 6.01 -1.75 11.31
CA LYS A 104 6.42 -3.00 11.93
C LYS A 104 5.65 -4.21 11.39
N GLN A 105 4.32 -4.10 11.26
CA GLN A 105 3.52 -5.17 10.67
C GLN A 105 3.98 -5.51 9.25
N TYR A 106 4.31 -4.50 8.44
CA TYR A 106 4.84 -4.72 7.11
C TYR A 106 6.20 -5.43 7.12
N GLU A 107 7.13 -5.01 7.99
CA GLU A 107 8.45 -5.65 8.14
C GLU A 107 8.34 -7.12 8.57
N ASP A 108 7.47 -7.40 9.53
CA ASP A 108 7.20 -8.76 10.02
C ASP A 108 6.59 -9.65 8.91
N GLU A 109 5.68 -9.09 8.10
CA GLU A 109 5.09 -9.78 6.94
C GLU A 109 6.14 -10.07 5.86
N GLN A 110 7.01 -9.11 5.52
CA GLN A 110 8.08 -9.33 4.54
C GLN A 110 9.07 -10.40 5.02
N SER A 111 9.48 -10.35 6.28
CA SER A 111 10.42 -11.31 6.86
C SER A 111 9.88 -12.75 6.81
N LYS A 112 8.57 -12.92 7.08
CA LYS A 112 7.91 -14.23 6.97
C LYS A 112 7.84 -14.73 5.53
N LEU A 113 7.45 -13.86 4.59
CA LEU A 113 7.38 -14.20 3.17
C LEU A 113 8.76 -14.60 2.61
N GLU A 114 9.82 -13.92 3.02
CA GLU A 114 11.19 -14.27 2.63
C GLU A 114 11.63 -15.62 3.20
N ALA A 115 11.37 -15.87 4.49
CA ALA A 115 11.67 -17.14 5.14
C ALA A 115 10.93 -18.32 4.48
N ASP A 116 9.66 -18.12 4.12
CA ASP A 116 8.85 -19.15 3.46
C ASP A 116 9.31 -19.38 2.02
N ARG A 117 9.69 -18.33 1.29
CA ARG A 117 10.27 -18.46 -0.06
C ARG A 117 11.60 -19.23 -0.02
N GLN A 118 12.44 -18.99 0.98
CA GLN A 118 13.69 -19.73 1.17
C GLN A 118 13.45 -21.21 1.48
N LYS A 119 12.47 -21.52 2.35
CA LYS A 119 12.07 -22.91 2.64
C LYS A 119 11.54 -23.64 1.41
N GLN A 120 10.72 -22.96 0.60
CA GLN A 120 10.17 -23.53 -0.65
C GLN A 120 11.28 -23.79 -1.68
N GLN A 121 12.25 -22.88 -1.81
CA GLN A 121 13.40 -23.07 -2.70
C GLN A 121 14.28 -24.25 -2.28
N GLN A 122 14.56 -24.40 -0.97
CA GLN A 122 15.33 -25.54 -0.45
C GLN A 122 14.61 -26.88 -0.67
N GLN A 123 13.29 -26.93 -0.49
CA GLN A 123 12.51 -28.15 -0.73
C GLN A 123 12.48 -28.55 -2.22
N GLN A 124 12.37 -27.58 -3.13
CA GLN A 124 12.42 -27.83 -4.59
C GLN A 124 13.80 -28.31 -5.06
N THR A 125 14.89 -27.76 -4.53
CA THR A 125 16.25 -28.21 -4.88
C THR A 125 16.50 -29.64 -4.39
N THR A 126 16.08 -29.96 -3.16
CA THR A 126 16.29 -31.30 -2.58
C THR A 126 15.55 -32.39 -3.35
N SER A 127 14.32 -32.11 -3.79
CA SER A 127 13.49 -33.07 -4.55
C SER A 127 13.86 -33.20 -6.04
N THR A 128 14.57 -32.23 -6.61
CA THR A 128 15.13 -32.34 -7.97
C THR A 128 16.38 -33.23 -7.97
N VAL A 129 17.25 -33.05 -6.97
CA VAL A 129 18.47 -33.86 -6.79
C VAL A 129 18.16 -35.35 -6.51
N GLU A 130 17.04 -35.66 -5.85
CA GLU A 130 16.60 -37.05 -5.64
C GLU A 130 16.02 -37.71 -6.90
N LYS A 131 15.46 -36.95 -7.85
CA LYS A 131 14.93 -37.48 -9.11
C LYS A 131 16.04 -37.81 -10.11
N ASP A 132 17.13 -37.03 -10.13
CA ASP A 132 18.28 -37.27 -11.02
C ASP A 132 19.17 -38.45 -10.56
N LYS A 133 18.98 -38.97 -9.35
CA LYS A 133 19.69 -40.13 -8.81
C LYS A 133 19.00 -41.48 -9.07
N LYS A 134 17.85 -41.49 -9.76
CA LYS A 134 17.03 -42.68 -9.99
C LYS A 134 16.86 -42.94 -11.48
#